data_AF-A0A388Q5E8-F1
#
_entry.id   AF-A0A388Q5E8-F1
#
_cell.length_a   1.000
_cell.length_b   1.000
_cell.length_c   1.000
_cell.angle_alpha   90.00
_cell.angle_beta   90.00
_cell.angle_gamma   90.00
#
_symmetry.space_group_name_H-M   'P 1'
#
loop_
_entity.id
_entity.type
_entity.pdbx_description
1 polymer ?
#
loop_
_entity_poly.entity_id
_entity_poly.type
_entity_poly.pdbx_seq_one_letter_code
_entity_poly.pdbx_strand_id
1 'polypeptide(L)' 'MKSTYGFQLEEIPVQEIEHIAISSTKIRTALHAGDIQKANDLLGKRYSLEGRIIRGEQRGRLIGFPTANIEVAEAHN' A
#
# COMPACT_ATOMS: atom_id res chain seq x y z
N MET A 1 -18.52 30.20 20.82
CA MET A 1 -18.60 30.22 19.34
C MET A 1 -19.81 29.38 18.92
N LYS A 2 -20.82 29.99 18.27
CA LYS A 2 -21.95 29.25 17.69
C LYS A 2 -21.44 28.44 16.49
N SER A 3 -21.77 27.15 16.40
CA SER A 3 -21.45 26.36 15.20
C SER A 3 -22.37 26.80 14.06
N THR A 4 -21.78 27.27 12.96
CA THR A 4 -22.51 27.76 11.77
C THR A 4 -23.30 26.64 11.07
N TYR A 5 -23.01 25.37 11.37
CA TYR A 5 -23.52 24.21 10.62
C TYR A 5 -24.12 23.09 11.47
N GLY A 6 -24.27 23.26 12.79
CA GLY A 6 -25.01 22.32 13.64
C GLY A 6 -24.37 20.93 13.85
N PHE A 7 -23.13 20.69 13.42
CA PHE A 7 -22.40 19.44 13.69
C PHE A 7 -21.22 19.66 14.65
N GLN A 8 -20.76 18.57 15.27
CA GLN A 8 -19.54 18.53 16.05
C GLN A 8 -18.37 18.20 15.13
N LEU A 9 -17.31 19.02 15.21
CA LEU A 9 -16.06 18.80 14.50
C LEU A 9 -15.07 18.16 15.48
N GLU A 10 -14.49 17.04 15.08
CA GLU A 10 -13.37 16.40 15.77
C GLU A 10 -12.19 16.35 14.80
N GLU A 11 -11.09 16.99 15.17
CA GLU A 11 -9.85 16.97 14.40
C GLU A 11 -8.95 15.85 14.92
N ILE A 12 -8.55 14.94 14.04
CA ILE A 12 -7.63 13.85 14.39
C ILE A 12 -6.22 14.30 14.06
N PRO A 13 -5.28 14.27 15.04
CA PRO A 13 -3.90 14.66 14.79
C PRO A 13 -3.22 13.69 13.82
N VAL A 14 -2.20 14.19 13.12
CA VAL A 14 -1.36 13.37 12.25
C VAL A 14 -0.66 12.29 13.06
N GLN A 15 -0.70 11.06 12.54
CA GLN A 15 0.04 9.95 13.12
C GLN A 15 1.49 9.94 12.63
N GLU A 16 2.43 9.73 13.54
CA GLU A 16 3.87 9.68 13.26
C GLU A 16 4.48 8.34 13.68
N ILE A 17 5.46 7.87 12.91
CA ILE A 17 6.38 6.80 13.29
C ILE A 17 7.78 7.40 13.21
N GLU A 18 8.54 7.35 14.31
CA GLU A 18 9.92 7.89 14.36
C GLU A 18 10.04 9.32 13.81
N HIS A 19 9.09 10.21 14.15
CA HIS A 19 9.00 11.59 13.67
C HIS A 19 8.72 11.76 12.16
N ILE A 20 8.34 10.68 11.48
CA ILE A 20 7.88 10.72 10.10
C ILE A 20 6.36 10.65 10.11
N ALA A 21 5.72 11.76 9.76
CA ALA A 21 4.28 11.78 9.48
C ALA A 21 3.91 10.70 8.47
N ILE A 22 2.97 9.82 8.81
CA ILE A 22 2.46 8.78 7.91
C ILE A 22 1.60 9.46 6.83
N SER A 23 1.87 9.19 5.56
CA SER A 23 1.05 9.69 4.46
C SER A 23 1.09 8.78 3.24
N SER A 24 0.00 8.77 2.46
CA SER A 24 -0.07 7.99 1.22
C SER A 24 1.01 8.37 0.22
N THR A 25 1.42 9.65 0.19
CA THR A 25 2.52 10.11 -0.66
C THR A 25 3.83 9.44 -0.27
N LYS A 26 4.18 9.41 1.02
CA LYS A 26 5.42 8.77 1.49
C LYS A 26 5.41 7.26 1.25
N ILE A 27 4.27 6.60 1.46
CA ILE A 27 4.11 5.17 1.19
C ILE A 27 4.34 4.89 -0.30
N ARG A 28 3.68 5.64 -1.21
CA ARG A 28 3.88 5.48 -2.66
C ARG A 28 5.33 5.75 -3.07
N THR A 29 5.97 6.78 -2.54
CA THR A 29 7.38 7.06 -2.83
C THR A 29 8.29 5.91 -2.40
N ALA A 30 8.07 5.33 -1.21
CA ALA A 30 8.83 4.17 -0.75
C ALA A 30 8.62 2.94 -1.66
N LEU A 31 7.37 2.64 -2.03
CA LEU A 31 7.05 1.55 -2.96
C LEU A 31 7.71 1.74 -4.33
N HIS A 32 7.65 2.94 -4.91
CA HIS A 32 8.28 3.25 -6.19
C HIS A 32 9.81 3.18 -6.13
N ALA A 33 10.41 3.51 -4.97
CA ALA A 33 11.85 3.37 -4.74
C ALA A 33 12.28 1.91 -4.47
N GLY A 34 11.35 0.97 -4.36
CA GLY A 34 11.62 -0.42 -3.98
C GLY A 34 11.91 -0.62 -2.48
N ASP A 35 11.72 0.41 -1.65
CA ASP A 35 11.93 0.36 -0.20
C ASP A 35 10.70 -0.24 0.50
N ILE A 36 10.57 -1.57 0.37
CA ILE A 36 9.46 -2.34 0.95
C ILE A 36 9.46 -2.30 2.47
N GLN A 37 10.62 -2.25 3.11
CA GLN A 37 10.71 -2.22 4.57
C GLN A 37 10.05 -0.94 5.11
N LYS A 38 10.48 0.22 4.60
CA LYS A 38 9.89 1.50 4.96
C LYS A 38 8.40 1.59 4.62
N ALA A 39 7.98 1.03 3.48
CA ALA A 39 6.57 0.99 3.12
C ALA A 39 5.76 0.18 4.14
N ASN A 40 6.26 -0.98 4.58
CA ASN A 40 5.60 -1.83 5.58
C ASN A 40 5.51 -1.15 6.95
N ASP A 41 6.57 -0.47 7.36
CA ASP A 41 6.63 0.26 8.63
C ASP A 41 5.58 1.38 8.64
N LEU A 42 5.51 2.17 7.56
CA LEU A 42 4.50 3.22 7.40
C LEU A 42 3.06 2.67 7.29
N LEU A 43 2.88 1.49 6.72
CA LEU A 43 1.56 0.83 6.60
C LEU A 43 1.11 0.15 7.91
N GLY A 44 2.04 -0.14 8.83
CA GLY A 44 1.80 -1.00 9.99
C GLY A 44 1.51 -2.46 9.64
N LYS A 45 1.71 -2.86 8.37
CA LYS A 45 1.51 -4.23 7.87
C LYS A 45 2.34 -4.46 6.61
N ARG A 46 2.53 -5.74 6.26
CA ARG A 46 3.19 -6.11 5.00
C ARG A 46 2.34 -5.63 3.81
N TYR A 47 2.99 -4.96 2.87
CA TYR A 47 2.42 -4.61 1.59
C TYR A 47 2.03 -5.88 0.83
N SER A 48 0.84 -5.86 0.25
CA SER A 48 0.27 -6.96 -0.51
C SER A 48 -0.45 -6.43 -1.73
N LEU A 49 -0.44 -7.22 -2.80
CA LEU A 49 -1.18 -6.97 -4.03
C LEU A 49 -2.17 -8.09 -4.28
N GLU A 50 -3.29 -7.74 -4.89
CA GLU A 50 -4.30 -8.68 -5.35
C GLU A 50 -4.42 -8.60 -6.88
N GLY A 51 -4.78 -9.71 -7.50
CA GLY A 51 -4.88 -9.77 -8.94
C GLY A 51 -5.34 -11.14 -9.43
N ARG A 52 -5.69 -11.20 -10.71
CA ARG A 52 -6.16 -12.43 -11.33
C ARG A 52 -4.97 -13.33 -11.67
N ILE A 53 -5.06 -14.62 -11.33
CA ILE A 53 -4.09 -15.60 -11.81
C ILE A 53 -4.32 -15.82 -13.31
N ILE A 54 -3.27 -15.63 -14.09
CA ILE A 54 -3.28 -15.80 -15.54
C ILE A 54 -2.28 -16.86 -15.98
N ARG A 55 -2.49 -17.36 -17.20
CA ARG A 55 -1.48 -18.17 -17.88
C ARG A 55 -0.37 -17.25 -18.41
N GLY A 56 0.75 -17.20 -17.69
CA GLY A 56 1.99 -16.55 -18.14
C GLY A 56 3.02 -17.55 -18.69
N GLU A 57 4.31 -17.23 -18.58
CA GLU A 57 5.42 -18.04 -19.11
C GLU A 57 5.64 -19.36 -18.36
N GLN A 58 5.04 -19.54 -17.18
CA GLN A 58 5.09 -20.79 -16.39
C GLN A 58 6.52 -21.31 -16.11
N ARG A 59 7.50 -20.40 -16.00
CA ARG A 59 8.93 -20.71 -15.76
C ARG A 59 9.18 -21.52 -14.50
N GLY A 60 8.28 -21.49 -13.52
CA GLY A 60 8.31 -22.37 -12.36
C GLY A 60 8.46 -23.86 -12.71
N ARG A 61 7.85 -24.31 -13.83
CA ARG A 61 7.99 -25.70 -14.31
C ARG A 61 9.43 -26.07 -14.66
N LEU A 62 10.24 -25.12 -15.13
CA LEU A 62 11.63 -25.34 -15.51
C LEU A 62 12.54 -25.55 -14.29
N ILE A 63 12.19 -24.94 -13.16
CA ILE A 63 12.95 -25.02 -11.91
C ILE A 63 12.30 -25.96 -10.88
N GLY A 64 11.20 -26.64 -11.25
CA GLY A 64 10.50 -27.61 -10.39
C GLY A 64 9.61 -27.00 -9.30
N PHE A 65 9.32 -25.70 -9.35
CA PHE A 65 8.50 -25.00 -8.34
C PHE A 65 7.18 -24.48 -8.93
N PRO A 66 6.03 -24.71 -8.28
CA PRO A 66 4.78 -24.12 -8.70
C PRO A 66 4.80 -22.60 -8.47
N THR A 67 4.47 -21.82 -9.50
CA THR A 67 4.44 -20.35 -9.47
C THR A 67 3.13 -19.82 -10.04
N ALA A 68 2.65 -18.69 -9.53
CA ALA A 68 1.50 -17.97 -10.08
C ALA A 68 1.97 -16.73 -10.86
N ASN A 69 1.40 -16.50 -12.04
CA ASN A 69 1.55 -15.24 -12.77
C ASN A 69 0.30 -14.41 -12.48
N ILE A 70 0.46 -13.18 -12.01
CA ILE A 70 -0.64 -12.34 -11.52
C ILE A 70 -0.79 -11.13 -12.44
N GLU A 71 -1.99 -10.93 -12.96
CA GLU A 71 -2.39 -9.69 -13.62
C GLU A 71 -2.90 -8.71 -12.55
N VAL A 72 -2.16 -7.62 -12.35
CA VAL A 72 -2.52 -6.56 -11.41
C VAL A 72 -3.33 -5.53 -12.17
N ALA A 73 -4.58 -5.31 -11.78
CA ALA A 73 -5.38 -4.22 -12.34
C ALA A 73 -4.77 -2.88 -11.89
N GLU A 74 -4.71 -1.89 -12.79
CA GLU A 74 -4.21 -0.57 -12.38
C GLU A 74 -5.06 0.00 -11.24
N ALA A 75 -4.40 0.30 -10.12
CA ALA A 75 -5.01 1.03 -9.02
C ALA A 75 -5.47 2.38 -9.58
N HIS A 76 -6.76 2.69 -9.43
CA HIS A 76 -7.33 3.94 -9.92
C HIS A 76 -6.50 5.13 -9.42
N ASN A 77 -6.03 5.96 -10.36
CA ASN A 77 -5.36 7.23 -10.09
C ASN A 77 -6.31 8.21 -9.41
#